data_AF-A0A6G7J2R2-F1
#
_entry.id   AF-A0A6G7J2R2-F1
#
_cell.length_a   1.000
_cell.length_b   1.000
_cell.length_c   1.000
_cell.angle_alpha   90.00
_cell.angle_beta   90.00
_cell.angle_gamma   90.00
#
_symmetry.space_group_name_H-M   'P 1'
#
loop_
_entity.id
_entity.type
_entity.pdbx_description
1 polymer ?
#
loop_
_entity_poly.entity_id
_entity_poly.type
_entity_poly.pdbx_seq_one_letter_code
_entity_poly.pdbx_strand_id
1 'polypeptide(L)'
;MTRAIFIICFLLTSIQISAQTETEVYLFDLELNNGKPVLTNPKNISNNPGYDNQPSFWDNGSVLFASNRQDQTDVLQFNVNEGSTSSWLTYTTAGSEYSPLRIPGENAISAIRLDVDGLQRLYRYDFKTSESSPITDLKIGYHVWYNKHILIATVLVENRMDLKIINLEDNTQKTVYQNVGRSLHNIPGTDLVSFIGKKNNAWEILSLDPITGESKKITNTYDKEEDICWLNENIIITGAGKKLLMLDIDSENPDWETIIEFPQEEINNISRIAISPNGKRLAFVAEESPAKIIQKQVRSFNNRDLDAFVSCFAENVQVSRFPNEKMYQGSDKMRENYERFFENVKSSSVEVVNRIVVGNTVIDEEVTKVDGRDGRQVAIYQVANGTISSMTFIFPDGPLTDAESIVQEQLDAYNKRDLDAFADTYSQGIELYQYPNKLNSKGLSKLKQQYGSFFESTPDLNCEIVNRIVIGNKVIDHESVTVNGSVFKAIAIYEVTNGEIAKVTFIQ
;
A
#
# COMPACT_ATOMS: atom_id res chain seq x y z
N MET A 1 -18.52 53.34 -26.82
CA MET A 1 -19.36 52.21 -26.36
C MET A 1 -18.52 50.94 -26.46
N THR A 2 -17.80 50.65 -25.39
CA THR A 2 -16.81 49.58 -25.28
C THR A 2 -17.52 48.34 -24.74
N ARG A 3 -17.60 47.26 -25.53
CA ARG A 3 -18.18 45.98 -25.10
C ARG A 3 -17.13 45.23 -24.28
N ALA A 4 -17.36 45.12 -22.98
CA ALA A 4 -16.63 44.22 -22.09
C ALA A 4 -17.14 42.79 -22.30
N ILE A 5 -16.25 41.87 -22.66
CA ILE A 5 -16.50 40.43 -22.68
C ILE A 5 -16.23 39.91 -21.28
N PHE A 6 -17.27 39.49 -20.58
CA PHE A 6 -17.18 38.76 -19.31
C PHE A 6 -16.66 37.35 -19.61
N ILE A 7 -15.40 37.09 -19.28
CA ILE A 7 -14.87 35.72 -19.19
C ILE A 7 -15.33 35.18 -17.83
N ILE A 8 -16.34 34.32 -17.86
CA ILE A 8 -16.74 33.51 -16.72
C ILE A 8 -15.74 32.37 -16.63
N CYS A 9 -14.73 32.50 -15.78
CA CYS A 9 -13.89 31.39 -15.35
C CYS A 9 -14.74 30.44 -14.50
N PHE A 10 -15.25 29.38 -15.11
CA PHE A 10 -15.65 28.19 -14.37
C PHE A 10 -14.36 27.52 -13.85
N LEU A 11 -13.99 27.83 -12.61
CA LEU A 11 -13.15 26.97 -11.79
C LEU A 11 -14.00 25.74 -11.44
N LEU A 12 -14.09 24.80 -12.39
CA LEU A 12 -14.39 23.41 -12.06
C LEU A 12 -13.17 22.91 -11.30
N THR A 13 -13.27 22.92 -9.97
CA THR A 13 -12.47 22.06 -9.12
C THR A 13 -12.78 20.63 -9.55
N SER A 14 -11.94 20.08 -10.41
CA SER A 14 -11.87 18.65 -10.68
C SER A 14 -11.53 17.99 -9.36
N ILE A 15 -12.56 17.57 -8.63
CA ILE A 15 -12.43 16.52 -7.63
C ILE A 15 -11.87 15.35 -8.41
N GLN A 16 -10.60 15.04 -8.18
CA GLN A 16 -9.99 13.85 -8.76
C GLN A 16 -10.82 12.66 -8.26
N ILE A 17 -11.60 12.07 -9.16
CA ILE A 17 -12.13 10.73 -8.99
C ILE A 17 -10.91 9.82 -9.11
N SER A 18 -10.11 9.76 -8.04
CA SER A 18 -9.10 8.72 -7.94
C SER A 18 -9.86 7.39 -7.96
N ALA A 19 -9.55 6.52 -8.92
CA ALA A 19 -9.95 5.14 -8.84
C ALA A 19 -9.57 4.62 -7.44
N GLN A 20 -10.57 4.24 -6.66
CA GLN A 20 -10.33 3.77 -5.30
C GLN A 20 -9.60 2.44 -5.39
N THR A 21 -8.52 2.27 -4.62
CA THR A 21 -7.75 1.03 -4.60
C THR A 21 -8.66 -0.16 -4.29
N GLU A 22 -8.65 -1.18 -5.14
CA GLU A 22 -9.35 -2.43 -4.86
C GLU A 22 -8.75 -3.07 -3.60
N THR A 23 -9.62 -3.31 -2.62
CA THR A 23 -9.24 -3.73 -1.27
C THR A 23 -10.17 -4.83 -0.79
N GLU A 24 -9.67 -5.67 0.10
CA GLU A 24 -10.43 -6.77 0.70
C GLU A 24 -10.27 -6.72 2.23
N VAL A 25 -11.35 -7.04 2.94
CA VAL A 25 -11.37 -7.13 4.40
C VAL A 25 -11.13 -8.58 4.80
N TYR A 26 -10.05 -8.82 5.54
CA TYR A 26 -9.72 -10.12 6.10
C TYR A 26 -10.02 -10.17 7.59
N LEU A 27 -10.60 -11.27 8.04
CA LEU A 27 -10.89 -11.58 9.43
C LEU A 27 -10.09 -12.79 9.89
N PHE A 28 -9.59 -12.72 11.13
CA PHE A 28 -8.81 -13.75 11.78
C PHE A 28 -9.33 -13.99 13.20
N ASP A 29 -9.17 -15.21 13.68
CA ASP A 29 -9.17 -15.47 15.12
C ASP A 29 -7.83 -15.00 15.69
N LEU A 30 -7.88 -14.30 16.82
CA LEU A 30 -6.75 -13.68 17.50
C LEU A 30 -6.57 -14.32 18.87
N GLU A 31 -5.37 -14.82 19.13
CA GLU A 31 -4.92 -15.28 20.43
C GLU A 31 -3.62 -14.57 20.81
N LEU A 32 -3.33 -14.48 22.11
CA LEU A 32 -2.05 -13.98 22.61
C LEU A 32 -1.23 -15.14 23.13
N ASN A 33 -0.03 -15.35 22.57
CA ASN A 33 0.95 -16.31 23.06
C ASN A 33 2.17 -15.55 23.58
N ASN A 34 2.43 -15.63 24.89
CA ASN A 34 3.48 -14.87 25.57
C ASN A 34 3.45 -13.36 25.23
N GLY A 35 2.25 -12.78 25.16
CA GLY A 35 2.04 -11.36 24.84
C GLY A 35 2.09 -11.02 23.34
N LYS A 36 2.50 -11.94 22.46
CA LYS A 36 2.52 -11.73 21.01
C LYS A 36 1.22 -12.24 20.36
N PRO A 37 0.62 -11.49 19.43
CA PRO A 37 -0.58 -11.94 18.73
C PRO A 37 -0.26 -13.10 17.79
N VAL A 38 -1.13 -14.09 17.79
CA VAL A 38 -1.17 -15.22 16.88
C VAL A 38 -2.48 -15.15 16.13
N LEU A 39 -2.40 -15.11 14.80
CA LEU A 39 -3.57 -15.04 13.93
C LEU A 39 -3.81 -16.40 13.27
N THR A 40 -5.05 -16.87 13.32
CA THR A 40 -5.46 -18.14 12.73
C THR A 40 -6.79 -17.99 11.98
N ASN A 41 -7.16 -19.01 11.21
CA ASN A 41 -8.42 -19.06 10.45
C ASN A 41 -8.66 -17.84 9.54
N PRO A 42 -7.71 -17.48 8.65
CA PRO A 42 -7.86 -16.35 7.75
C PRO A 42 -9.12 -16.50 6.89
N LYS A 43 -9.91 -15.44 6.82
CA LYS A 43 -11.09 -15.37 5.97
C LYS A 43 -11.22 -14.02 5.29
N ASN A 44 -11.29 -14.00 3.95
CA ASN A 44 -11.78 -12.84 3.23
C ASN A 44 -13.30 -12.73 3.46
N ILE A 45 -13.75 -11.66 4.14
CA ILE A 45 -15.15 -11.45 4.52
C ILE A 45 -15.89 -10.48 3.60
N SER A 46 -15.18 -9.69 2.79
CA SER A 46 -15.77 -8.89 1.71
C SER A 46 -16.00 -9.76 0.48
N ASN A 47 -14.95 -10.38 -0.04
CA ASN A 47 -14.94 -11.18 -1.27
C ASN A 47 -15.76 -10.51 -2.38
N ASN A 48 -15.47 -9.23 -2.60
CA ASN A 48 -16.26 -8.33 -3.41
C ASN A 48 -15.31 -7.42 -4.19
N PRO A 49 -15.46 -7.28 -5.52
CA PRO A 49 -14.62 -6.38 -6.30
C PRO A 49 -14.85 -4.92 -5.90
N GLY A 50 -13.78 -4.14 -5.87
CA GLY A 50 -13.84 -2.71 -5.59
C GLY A 50 -13.31 -2.34 -4.20
N TYR A 51 -13.87 -1.27 -3.65
CA TYR A 51 -13.45 -0.69 -2.38
C TYR A 51 -14.18 -1.35 -1.20
N ASP A 52 -13.49 -2.23 -0.48
CA ASP A 52 -13.96 -2.84 0.76
C ASP A 52 -13.01 -2.48 1.91
N ASN A 53 -13.49 -1.69 2.86
CA ASN A 53 -12.60 -0.93 3.74
C ASN A 53 -13.19 -0.57 5.11
N GLN A 54 -12.31 -0.07 5.98
CA GLN A 54 -12.63 0.52 7.29
C GLN A 54 -13.48 -0.42 8.18
N PRO A 55 -13.02 -1.65 8.45
CA PRO A 55 -13.74 -2.57 9.31
C PRO A 55 -13.87 -2.01 10.73
N SER A 56 -15.01 -2.31 11.35
CA SER A 56 -15.25 -2.12 12.78
C SER A 56 -16.10 -3.26 13.32
N PHE A 57 -16.07 -3.48 14.63
CA PHE A 57 -16.89 -4.53 15.24
C PHE A 57 -18.16 -3.91 15.84
N TRP A 58 -19.32 -4.41 15.40
CA TRP A 58 -20.60 -4.09 16.06
C TRP A 58 -20.68 -4.78 17.43
N ASP A 59 -20.23 -6.03 17.48
CA ASP A 59 -20.08 -6.88 18.65
C ASP A 59 -19.01 -7.95 18.40
N ASN A 60 -18.93 -8.98 19.26
CA ASN A 60 -17.94 -10.06 19.11
C ASN A 60 -18.23 -11.00 17.92
N GLY A 61 -19.45 -10.97 17.37
CA GLY A 61 -19.95 -11.85 16.33
C GLY A 61 -20.13 -11.19 14.96
N SER A 62 -20.03 -9.86 14.88
CA SER A 62 -20.43 -9.08 13.71
C SER A 62 -19.41 -8.00 13.37
N VAL A 63 -18.95 -7.99 12.11
CA VAL A 63 -18.04 -6.97 11.56
C VAL A 63 -18.83 -6.08 10.60
N LEU A 64 -18.63 -4.77 10.69
CA LEU A 64 -19.16 -3.78 9.77
C LEU A 64 -18.03 -3.23 8.93
N PHE A 65 -18.26 -2.96 7.65
CA PHE A 65 -17.28 -2.28 6.80
C PHE A 65 -17.98 -1.57 5.64
N ALA A 66 -17.31 -0.58 5.07
CA ALA A 66 -17.73 0.01 3.80
C ALA A 66 -17.43 -1.01 2.69
N SER A 67 -18.38 -1.27 1.81
CA SER A 67 -18.25 -2.28 0.75
C SER A 67 -18.80 -1.74 -0.55
N ASN A 68 -18.12 -2.01 -1.64
CA ASN A 68 -18.51 -1.55 -2.96
C ASN A 68 -19.83 -2.20 -3.41
N ARG A 69 -20.74 -1.36 -3.90
CA ARG A 69 -22.02 -1.74 -4.47
C ARG A 69 -22.33 -0.81 -5.63
N GLN A 70 -22.08 -1.29 -6.84
CA GLN A 70 -22.38 -0.55 -8.09
C GLN A 70 -21.68 0.83 -8.14
N ASP A 71 -20.36 0.85 -7.94
CA ASP A 71 -19.49 2.04 -7.99
C ASP A 71 -19.72 3.08 -6.88
N GLN A 72 -20.53 2.74 -5.87
CA GLN A 72 -20.69 3.47 -4.61
C GLN A 72 -20.39 2.52 -3.44
N THR A 73 -20.26 3.05 -2.23
CA THR A 73 -20.07 2.21 -1.03
C THR A 73 -21.28 2.31 -0.11
N ASP A 74 -21.73 1.16 0.36
CA ASP A 74 -22.71 1.02 1.43
C ASP A 74 -22.04 0.31 2.63
N VAL A 75 -22.71 0.28 3.78
CA VAL A 75 -22.25 -0.49 4.94
C VAL A 75 -22.74 -1.94 4.83
N LEU A 76 -21.79 -2.87 4.78
CA LEU A 76 -22.04 -4.30 4.84
C LEU A 76 -21.76 -4.81 6.27
N GLN A 77 -22.65 -5.67 6.76
CA GLN A 77 -22.43 -6.45 7.99
C GLN A 77 -22.06 -7.89 7.61
N PHE A 78 -20.98 -8.40 8.17
CA PHE A 78 -20.60 -9.80 8.14
C PHE A 78 -20.84 -10.45 9.52
N ASN A 79 -21.68 -11.49 9.55
CA ASN A 79 -22.04 -12.23 10.75
C ASN A 79 -21.25 -13.54 10.83
N VAL A 80 -20.29 -13.59 11.75
CA VAL A 80 -19.40 -14.75 11.90
C VAL A 80 -20.15 -15.96 12.44
N ASN A 81 -21.04 -15.75 13.42
CA ASN A 81 -21.71 -16.83 14.16
C ASN A 81 -22.95 -17.37 13.42
N GLU A 82 -23.47 -16.64 12.42
CA GLU A 82 -24.65 -17.03 11.64
C GLU A 82 -24.24 -17.73 10.34
N GLY A 83 -23.30 -18.67 10.43
CA GLY A 83 -22.79 -19.41 9.27
C GLY A 83 -21.93 -18.58 8.33
N SER A 84 -21.37 -17.45 8.79
CA SER A 84 -20.58 -16.53 7.97
C SER A 84 -21.36 -15.92 6.80
N THR A 85 -22.47 -15.26 7.13
CA THR A 85 -23.33 -14.59 6.15
C THR A 85 -23.08 -13.09 6.13
N SER A 86 -23.38 -12.46 5.00
CA SER A 86 -23.30 -11.00 4.85
C SER A 86 -24.68 -10.41 4.55
N SER A 87 -24.95 -9.21 5.07
CA SER A 87 -26.16 -8.45 4.80
C SER A 87 -25.86 -6.95 4.71
N TRP A 88 -26.45 -6.28 3.73
CA TRP A 88 -26.37 -4.83 3.60
C TRP A 88 -27.16 -4.15 4.73
N LEU A 89 -26.49 -3.28 5.49
CA LEU A 89 -27.13 -2.47 6.54
C LEU A 89 -27.72 -1.17 6.00
N THR A 90 -27.12 -0.65 4.95
CA THR A 90 -27.54 0.60 4.34
C THR A 90 -27.72 0.44 2.83
N TYR A 91 -28.40 1.41 2.24
CA TYR A 91 -28.55 1.55 0.81
C TYR A 91 -28.69 3.03 0.48
N THR A 92 -27.58 3.68 0.18
CA THR A 92 -27.54 5.07 -0.23
C THR A 92 -27.53 5.15 -1.75
N THR A 93 -28.58 5.71 -2.34
CA THR A 93 -28.75 5.76 -3.80
C THR A 93 -27.99 6.90 -4.49
N ALA A 94 -27.38 7.81 -3.72
CA ALA A 94 -26.80 9.06 -4.24
C ALA A 94 -25.56 9.50 -3.45
N GLY A 95 -24.69 8.56 -3.10
CA GLY A 95 -23.49 8.85 -2.33
C GLY A 95 -22.82 7.58 -1.83
N SER A 96 -21.62 7.75 -1.28
CA SER A 96 -20.82 6.65 -0.73
C SER A 96 -20.66 6.81 0.78
N GLU A 97 -20.73 5.69 1.49
CA GLU A 97 -20.63 5.60 2.95
C GLU A 97 -19.29 4.99 3.39
N TYR A 98 -18.73 5.53 4.47
CA TYR A 98 -17.38 5.22 4.94
C TYR A 98 -17.29 5.17 6.46
N SER A 99 -16.31 4.41 6.97
CA SER A 99 -15.93 4.31 8.38
C SER A 99 -17.12 4.07 9.33
N PRO A 100 -17.91 3.00 9.13
CA PRO A 100 -19.04 2.71 10.00
C PRO A 100 -18.57 2.42 11.42
N LEU A 101 -19.18 3.05 12.42
CA LEU A 101 -18.96 2.77 13.84
C LEU A 101 -20.28 2.63 14.57
N ARG A 102 -20.34 1.73 15.56
CA ARG A 102 -21.48 1.65 16.47
C ARG A 102 -21.61 2.93 17.30
N ILE A 103 -22.82 3.46 17.43
CA ILE A 103 -23.12 4.56 18.35
C ILE A 103 -23.29 3.98 19.78
N PRO A 104 -22.52 4.46 20.78
CA PRO A 104 -22.60 3.93 22.13
C PRO A 104 -24.02 4.04 22.73
N GLY A 105 -24.54 2.91 23.21
CA GLY A 105 -25.86 2.86 23.85
C GLY A 105 -27.06 2.88 22.91
N GLU A 106 -26.85 2.89 21.59
CA GLU A 106 -27.92 2.88 20.60
C GLU A 106 -27.92 1.63 19.72
N ASN A 107 -29.08 1.31 19.15
CA ASN A 107 -29.22 0.35 18.06
C ASN A 107 -29.04 1.07 16.71
N ALA A 108 -27.92 1.77 16.56
CA ALA A 108 -27.60 2.59 15.41
C ALA A 108 -26.10 2.63 15.14
N ILE A 109 -25.73 2.89 13.89
CA ILE A 109 -24.34 3.14 13.49
C ILE A 109 -24.19 4.60 13.06
N SER A 110 -22.98 5.12 13.10
CA SER A 110 -22.59 6.33 12.42
C SER A 110 -21.63 6.02 11.28
N ALA A 111 -21.85 6.66 10.14
CA ALA A 111 -20.99 6.54 8.96
C ALA A 111 -20.86 7.90 8.28
N ILE A 112 -19.70 8.13 7.67
CA ILE A 112 -19.46 9.33 6.86
C ILE A 112 -20.07 9.10 5.50
N ARG A 113 -20.92 10.02 5.05
CA ARG A 113 -21.52 9.96 3.71
C ARG A 113 -20.97 11.08 2.86
N LEU A 114 -20.49 10.75 1.66
CA LEU A 114 -20.12 11.68 0.60
C LEU A 114 -21.15 11.58 -0.52
N ASP A 115 -21.98 12.61 -0.63
CA ASP A 115 -23.01 12.71 -1.66
C ASP A 115 -22.39 13.06 -3.01
N VAL A 116 -23.10 12.72 -4.09
CA VAL A 116 -22.67 12.99 -5.48
C VAL A 116 -22.46 14.48 -5.80
N ASP A 117 -23.04 15.38 -5.00
CA ASP A 117 -22.84 16.84 -5.11
C ASP A 117 -21.61 17.35 -4.33
N GLY A 118 -20.88 16.44 -3.67
CA GLY A 118 -19.70 16.74 -2.87
C GLY A 118 -20.00 17.09 -1.41
N LEU A 119 -21.26 17.07 -0.98
CA LEU A 119 -21.62 17.23 0.43
C LEU A 119 -21.11 16.03 1.23
N GLN A 120 -20.32 16.30 2.26
CA GLN A 120 -19.78 15.25 3.14
C GLN A 120 -20.08 15.56 4.59
N ARG A 121 -20.72 14.62 5.29
CA ARG A 121 -21.12 14.75 6.70
C ARG A 121 -21.08 13.39 7.40
N LEU A 122 -21.15 13.43 8.73
CA LEU A 122 -21.38 12.26 9.56
C LEU A 122 -22.89 12.05 9.73
N TYR A 123 -23.37 10.85 9.40
CA TYR A 123 -24.77 10.46 9.53
C TYR A 123 -24.93 9.37 10.58
N ARG A 124 -26.07 9.38 11.26
CA ARG A 124 -26.61 8.26 12.04
C ARG A 124 -27.48 7.42 11.11
N TYR A 125 -27.43 6.10 11.25
CA TYR A 125 -28.30 5.15 10.60
C TYR A 125 -28.91 4.20 11.63
N ASP A 126 -30.23 4.05 11.63
CA ASP A 126 -30.89 3.02 12.42
C ASP A 126 -30.47 1.63 11.92
N PHE A 127 -30.07 0.75 12.85
CA PHE A 127 -29.51 -0.55 12.49
C PHE A 127 -30.53 -1.50 11.85
N LYS A 128 -31.83 -1.30 12.08
CA LYS A 128 -32.90 -2.17 11.57
C LYS A 128 -33.61 -1.58 10.36
N THR A 129 -33.89 -0.29 10.38
CA THR A 129 -34.69 0.36 9.31
C THR A 129 -33.83 1.04 8.26
N SER A 130 -32.53 1.21 8.50
CA SER A 130 -31.60 1.97 7.65
C SER A 130 -31.95 3.46 7.52
N GLU A 131 -32.93 3.97 8.29
CA GLU A 131 -33.29 5.39 8.30
C GLU A 131 -32.11 6.22 8.81
N SER A 132 -31.83 7.33 8.11
CA SER A 132 -30.64 8.14 8.38
C SER A 132 -30.94 9.61 8.68
N SER A 133 -30.08 10.21 9.50
CA SER A 133 -30.13 11.63 9.87
C SER A 133 -28.71 12.17 10.08
N PRO A 134 -28.40 13.41 9.64
CA PRO A 134 -27.09 14.00 9.88
C PRO A 134 -26.86 14.21 11.38
N ILE A 135 -25.66 13.90 11.87
CA ILE A 135 -25.22 14.16 13.26
C ILE A 135 -24.66 15.57 13.37
N THR A 136 -23.97 16.06 12.34
CA THR A 136 -23.33 17.38 12.32
C THR A 136 -23.23 17.93 10.90
N ASP A 137 -23.18 19.26 10.77
CA ASP A 137 -22.95 19.96 9.51
C ASP A 137 -21.47 20.03 9.11
N LEU A 138 -20.56 19.56 9.96
CA LEU A 138 -19.12 19.57 9.70
C LEU A 138 -18.73 18.55 8.63
N LYS A 139 -17.72 18.91 7.83
CA LYS A 139 -17.10 18.03 6.84
C LYS A 139 -16.16 17.03 7.53
N ILE A 140 -16.74 15.96 8.08
CA ILE A 140 -16.02 14.95 8.86
C ILE A 140 -15.20 14.03 7.96
N GLY A 141 -13.91 13.85 8.26
CA GLY A 141 -13.03 12.90 7.58
C GLY A 141 -12.98 11.52 8.23
N TYR A 142 -12.88 11.47 9.57
CA TYR A 142 -12.85 10.26 10.41
C TYR A 142 -13.40 10.62 11.79
N HIS A 143 -13.97 9.65 12.52
CA HIS A 143 -14.51 9.86 13.86
C HIS A 143 -14.29 8.65 14.77
N VAL A 144 -14.28 8.90 16.07
CA VAL A 144 -14.43 7.89 17.12
C VAL A 144 -15.33 8.43 18.22
N TRP A 145 -16.17 7.56 18.78
CA TRP A 145 -17.02 7.92 19.91
C TRP A 145 -16.22 7.76 21.22
N TYR A 146 -16.02 8.87 21.94
CA TYR A 146 -15.50 8.82 23.31
C TYR A 146 -16.59 8.32 24.27
N ASN A 147 -17.80 8.87 24.13
CA ASN A 147 -19.01 8.39 24.79
C ASN A 147 -20.24 8.74 23.94
N LYS A 148 -21.47 8.49 24.42
CA LYS A 148 -22.72 8.77 23.68
C LYS A 148 -22.97 10.26 23.33
N HIS A 149 -22.23 11.19 23.92
CA HIS A 149 -22.40 12.63 23.75
C HIS A 149 -21.19 13.31 23.10
N ILE A 150 -19.99 12.73 23.23
CA ILE A 150 -18.74 13.33 22.76
C ILE A 150 -18.10 12.48 21.66
N LEU A 151 -17.86 13.14 20.54
CA LEU A 151 -17.12 12.64 19.38
C LEU A 151 -15.74 13.29 19.34
N ILE A 152 -14.72 12.48 19.05
CA ILE A 152 -13.45 12.97 18.56
C ILE A 152 -13.44 12.74 17.04
N ALA A 153 -13.27 13.80 16.27
CA ALA A 153 -13.38 13.71 14.81
C ALA A 153 -12.35 14.58 14.11
N THR A 154 -11.93 14.13 12.93
CA THR A 154 -11.18 14.98 12.00
C THR A 154 -12.16 15.79 11.15
N VAL A 155 -11.84 17.07 10.93
CA VAL A 155 -12.58 17.95 10.04
C VAL A 155 -11.66 18.36 8.89
N LEU A 156 -12.15 18.20 7.66
CA LEU A 156 -11.42 18.59 6.45
C LEU A 156 -11.30 20.11 6.36
N VAL A 157 -10.07 20.60 6.27
CA VAL A 157 -9.75 22.02 6.13
C VAL A 157 -8.70 22.16 5.02
N GLU A 158 -9.09 22.76 3.90
CA GLU A 158 -8.24 22.87 2.70
C GLU A 158 -7.70 21.48 2.30
N ASN A 159 -6.38 21.28 2.37
CA ASN A 159 -5.68 20.04 2.01
C ASN A 159 -5.22 19.22 3.22
N ARG A 160 -5.80 19.45 4.42
CA ARG A 160 -5.45 18.74 5.65
C ARG A 160 -6.68 18.37 6.47
N MET A 161 -6.44 17.64 7.56
CA MET A 161 -7.41 17.30 8.58
C MET A 161 -7.02 17.92 9.92
N ASP A 162 -7.94 18.63 10.56
CA ASP A 162 -7.77 19.17 11.92
C ASP A 162 -8.63 18.37 12.90
N LEU A 163 -8.11 18.09 14.10
CA LEU A 163 -8.79 17.29 15.13
C LEU A 163 -9.72 18.16 15.99
N LYS A 164 -10.96 17.73 16.15
CA LYS A 164 -11.96 18.39 16.98
C LYS A 164 -12.57 17.46 18.02
N ILE A 165 -12.86 18.05 19.17
CA ILE A 165 -13.82 17.52 20.15
C ILE A 165 -15.18 18.12 19.80
N ILE A 166 -16.19 17.28 19.62
CA ILE A 166 -17.57 17.68 19.31
C ILE A 166 -18.46 17.12 20.42
N ASN A 167 -19.12 18.00 21.17
CA ASN A 167 -20.09 17.64 22.19
C ASN A 167 -21.50 17.89 21.64
N LEU A 168 -22.25 16.80 21.44
CA LEU A 168 -23.59 16.79 20.88
C LEU A 168 -24.67 17.20 21.89
N GLU A 169 -24.43 17.04 23.19
CA GLU A 169 -25.36 17.44 24.24
C GLU A 169 -25.39 18.97 24.38
N ASP A 170 -24.22 19.60 24.40
CA ASP A 170 -24.08 21.07 24.53
C ASP A 170 -24.05 21.79 23.18
N ASN A 171 -24.03 21.04 22.07
CA ASN A 171 -23.84 21.55 20.71
C ASN A 171 -22.59 22.45 20.58
N THR A 172 -21.47 22.01 21.15
CA THR A 172 -20.19 22.73 21.13
C THR A 172 -19.12 21.95 20.36
N GLN A 173 -18.14 22.68 19.81
CA GLN A 173 -16.98 22.08 19.16
C GLN A 173 -15.70 22.87 19.47
N LYS A 174 -14.58 22.16 19.61
CA LYS A 174 -13.26 22.75 19.87
C LYS A 174 -12.22 22.07 18.99
N THR A 175 -11.49 22.84 18.18
CA THR A 175 -10.28 22.34 17.51
C THR A 175 -9.17 22.20 18.55
N VAL A 176 -8.60 21.00 18.68
CA VAL A 176 -7.58 20.67 19.68
C VAL A 176 -6.23 20.34 19.07
N TYR A 177 -6.20 19.93 17.79
CA TYR A 177 -4.96 19.69 17.06
C TYR A 177 -5.15 20.00 15.58
N GLN A 178 -4.05 20.28 14.87
CA GLN A 178 -4.06 20.57 13.43
C GLN A 178 -3.16 19.60 12.70
N ASN A 179 -3.50 19.28 11.46
CA ASN A 179 -2.76 18.34 10.61
C ASN A 179 -2.57 16.96 11.27
N VAL A 180 -3.68 16.22 11.38
CA VAL A 180 -3.72 14.85 11.90
C VAL A 180 -3.94 13.81 10.80
N GLY A 181 -3.57 12.56 11.10
CA GLY A 181 -3.91 11.40 10.28
C GLY A 181 -5.33 10.91 10.49
N ARG A 182 -5.66 9.80 9.84
CA ARG A 182 -6.99 9.15 9.89
C ARG A 182 -7.24 8.23 11.08
N SER A 183 -6.19 7.71 11.71
CA SER A 183 -6.33 6.76 12.82
C SER A 183 -6.68 7.47 14.13
N LEU A 184 -7.87 7.16 14.65
CA LEU A 184 -8.44 7.65 15.91
C LEU A 184 -8.92 6.45 16.73
N HIS A 185 -8.46 6.29 17.98
CA HIS A 185 -8.80 5.12 18.80
C HIS A 185 -9.00 5.51 20.25
N ASN A 186 -9.99 4.93 20.93
CA ASN A 186 -10.02 4.94 22.39
C ASN A 186 -8.83 4.11 22.91
N ILE A 187 -8.08 4.62 23.90
CA ILE A 187 -6.96 3.89 24.50
C ILE A 187 -7.55 2.93 25.55
N PRO A 188 -7.39 1.60 25.40
CA PRO A 188 -7.97 0.63 26.32
C PRO A 188 -7.59 0.90 27.78
N GLY A 189 -8.53 0.71 28.69
CA GLY A 189 -8.29 0.90 30.14
C GLY A 189 -8.20 2.36 30.60
N THR A 190 -8.43 3.34 29.73
CA THR A 190 -8.33 4.77 30.07
C THR A 190 -9.51 5.59 29.53
N ASP A 191 -9.61 6.85 29.97
CA ASP A 191 -10.54 7.85 29.44
C ASP A 191 -9.92 8.70 28.31
N LEU A 192 -8.87 8.20 27.65
CA LEU A 192 -8.13 8.92 26.62
C LEU A 192 -8.41 8.39 25.21
N VAL A 193 -8.20 9.26 24.23
CA VAL A 193 -8.25 8.92 22.79
C VAL A 193 -6.87 9.13 22.18
N SER A 194 -6.37 8.16 21.42
CA SER A 194 -5.15 8.34 20.63
C SER A 194 -5.44 8.82 19.22
N PHE A 195 -4.52 9.61 18.65
CA PHE A 195 -4.54 10.04 17.25
C PHE A 195 -3.12 10.17 16.69
N ILE A 196 -2.99 10.21 15.36
CA ILE A 196 -1.71 10.47 14.69
C ILE A 196 -1.55 11.95 14.37
N GLY A 197 -0.48 12.57 14.88
CA GLY A 197 -0.06 13.93 14.55
C GLY A 197 0.96 13.95 13.41
N LYS A 198 0.72 14.79 12.40
CA LYS A 198 1.55 14.91 11.18
C LYS A 198 2.28 16.26 11.06
N LYS A 199 2.36 17.04 12.14
CA LYS A 199 3.05 18.35 12.15
C LYS A 199 4.56 18.24 11.92
N ASN A 200 5.15 17.13 12.35
CA ASN A 200 6.58 16.86 12.29
C ASN A 200 6.90 15.89 11.13
N ASN A 201 8.17 15.84 10.72
CA ASN A 201 8.58 14.91 9.64
C ASN A 201 8.37 13.45 10.06
N ALA A 202 8.73 13.10 11.29
CA ALA A 202 8.31 11.85 11.92
C ALA A 202 6.87 12.04 12.43
N TRP A 203 5.97 11.12 12.08
CA TRP A 203 4.60 11.15 12.57
C TRP A 203 4.55 10.58 13.98
N GLU A 204 3.69 11.18 14.80
CA GLU A 204 3.63 10.92 16.23
C GLU A 204 2.28 10.30 16.59
N ILE A 205 2.29 9.33 17.49
CA ILE A 205 1.09 8.83 18.15
C ILE A 205 0.92 9.65 19.44
N LEU A 206 -0.19 10.35 19.58
CA LEU A 206 -0.49 11.19 20.74
C LEU A 206 -1.76 10.71 21.43
N SER A 207 -1.81 10.81 22.75
CA SER A 207 -3.05 10.76 23.52
C SER A 207 -3.73 12.14 23.54
N LEU A 208 -5.04 12.15 23.70
CA LEU A 208 -5.92 13.29 23.88
C LEU A 208 -6.84 12.98 25.06
N ASP A 209 -6.94 13.91 26.01
CA ASP A 209 -8.01 13.95 26.99
C ASP A 209 -9.23 14.67 26.37
N PRO A 210 -10.36 13.97 26.13
CA PRO A 210 -11.55 14.56 25.50
C PRO A 210 -12.26 15.62 26.35
N ILE A 211 -11.96 15.71 27.65
CA ILE A 211 -12.57 16.67 28.57
C ILE A 211 -11.75 17.96 28.61
N THR A 212 -10.43 17.85 28.79
CA THR A 212 -9.55 19.04 28.90
C THR A 212 -9.09 19.54 27.52
N GLY A 213 -8.96 18.62 26.55
CA GLY A 213 -8.35 18.85 25.25
C GLY A 213 -6.82 18.86 25.28
N GLU A 214 -6.21 18.44 26.39
CA GLU A 214 -4.75 18.28 26.48
C GLU A 214 -4.29 17.06 25.69
N SER A 215 -3.12 17.17 25.06
CA SER A 215 -2.52 16.05 24.31
C SER A 215 -1.09 15.81 24.75
N LYS A 216 -0.68 14.53 24.73
CA LYS A 216 0.66 14.10 25.11
C LYS A 216 1.18 13.09 24.08
N LYS A 217 2.44 13.23 23.70
CA LYS A 217 3.11 12.24 22.85
C LYS A 217 3.23 10.91 23.59
N ILE A 218 2.86 9.82 22.90
CA ILE A 218 3.11 8.44 23.32
C ILE A 218 4.42 7.97 22.69
N THR A 219 4.48 7.97 21.35
CA THR A 219 5.63 7.46 20.58
C THR A 219 5.59 7.97 19.13
N ASN A 220 6.48 7.48 18.25
CA ASN A 220 6.43 7.71 16.82
C ASN A 220 5.78 6.52 16.09
N THR A 221 5.17 6.77 14.93
CA THR A 221 4.74 5.67 14.05
C THR A 221 5.94 4.99 13.40
N TYR A 222 5.79 3.73 13.01
CA TYR A 222 6.75 3.03 12.15
C TYR A 222 6.71 3.63 10.75
N ASP A 223 7.83 4.14 10.20
CA ASP A 223 7.95 4.62 8.81
C ASP A 223 6.79 5.47 8.25
N LYS A 224 6.13 6.28 9.10
CA LYS A 224 4.93 7.07 8.75
C LYS A 224 3.72 6.22 8.35
N GLU A 225 3.60 5.00 8.85
CA GLU A 225 2.38 4.22 8.76
C GLU A 225 1.23 4.97 9.45
N GLU A 226 0.06 4.95 8.81
CA GLU A 226 -1.08 5.81 9.20
C GLU A 226 -2.15 5.06 10.00
N ASP A 227 -2.10 3.74 10.06
CA ASP A 227 -3.18 2.93 10.63
C ASP A 227 -2.65 2.08 11.78
N ILE A 228 -2.90 2.53 13.00
CA ILE A 228 -2.60 1.77 14.22
C ILE A 228 -3.86 1.10 14.78
N CYS A 229 -3.68 0.17 15.70
CA CYS A 229 -4.75 -0.38 16.52
C CYS A 229 -4.19 -0.75 17.91
N TRP A 230 -4.97 -0.54 18.96
CA TRP A 230 -4.58 -0.96 20.30
C TRP A 230 -5.01 -2.40 20.53
N LEU A 231 -4.05 -3.27 20.83
CA LEU A 231 -4.29 -4.66 21.21
C LEU A 231 -4.72 -4.76 22.67
N ASN A 232 -4.15 -3.91 23.52
CA ASN A 232 -4.52 -3.70 24.93
C ASN A 232 -4.05 -2.28 25.35
N GLU A 233 -4.00 -1.98 26.64
CA GLU A 233 -3.59 -0.67 27.18
C GLU A 233 -2.15 -0.24 26.83
N ASN A 234 -1.27 -1.18 26.51
CA ASN A 234 0.18 -0.96 26.35
C ASN A 234 0.72 -1.37 24.98
N ILE A 235 -0.02 -2.22 24.25
CA ILE A 235 0.43 -2.80 22.99
C ILE A 235 -0.32 -2.15 21.83
N ILE A 236 0.45 -1.56 20.92
CA ILE A 236 -0.03 -1.01 19.65
C ILE A 236 0.43 -1.94 18.52
N ILE A 237 -0.44 -2.17 17.54
CA ILE A 237 -0.09 -2.85 16.29
C ILE A 237 -0.29 -1.95 15.08
N THR A 238 0.48 -2.17 14.02
CA THR A 238 0.35 -1.49 12.72
C THR A 238 0.62 -2.48 11.59
N GLY A 239 0.07 -2.21 10.41
CA GLY A 239 0.49 -2.84 9.16
C GLY A 239 1.69 -2.10 8.58
N ALA A 240 2.56 -2.83 7.87
CA ALA A 240 3.56 -2.26 6.95
C ALA A 240 3.81 -3.24 5.81
N GLY A 241 3.33 -2.93 4.61
CA GLY A 241 3.36 -3.85 3.47
C GLY A 241 2.64 -5.18 3.81
N LYS A 242 3.38 -6.29 3.78
CA LYS A 242 2.88 -7.64 4.13
C LYS A 242 3.10 -8.03 5.60
N LYS A 243 3.47 -7.09 6.45
CA LYS A 243 3.85 -7.35 7.84
C LYS A 243 2.85 -6.74 8.79
N LEU A 244 2.63 -7.42 9.91
CA LEU A 244 2.13 -6.79 11.13
C LEU A 244 3.30 -6.56 12.06
N LEU A 245 3.35 -5.36 12.62
CA LEU A 245 4.32 -4.95 13.62
C LEU A 245 3.62 -4.64 14.93
N MET A 246 4.34 -4.80 16.03
CA MET A 246 3.89 -4.57 17.39
C MET A 246 4.86 -3.62 18.11
N LEU A 247 4.33 -2.76 18.97
CA LEU A 247 5.08 -1.92 19.88
C LEU A 247 4.51 -2.07 21.30
N ASP A 248 5.36 -2.43 22.25
CA ASP A 248 5.06 -2.36 23.68
C ASP A 248 5.60 -1.03 24.23
N ILE A 249 4.69 -0.12 24.57
CA ILE A 249 5.04 1.25 25.01
C ILE A 249 5.62 1.29 26.42
N ASP A 250 5.46 0.23 27.22
CA ASP A 250 5.96 0.14 28.60
C ASP A 250 7.34 -0.53 28.68
N SER A 251 7.86 -1.04 27.56
CA SER A 251 9.19 -1.65 27.52
C SER A 251 10.31 -0.63 27.80
N GLU A 252 11.46 -1.09 28.29
CA GLU A 252 12.59 -0.21 28.66
C GLU A 252 13.10 0.62 27.46
N ASN A 253 13.04 0.04 26.25
CA ASN A 253 13.37 0.71 25.00
C ASN A 253 12.30 0.36 23.95
N PRO A 254 11.17 1.10 23.89
CA PRO A 254 10.08 0.81 22.97
C PRO A 254 10.54 0.92 21.52
N ASP A 255 10.41 -0.19 20.79
CA ASP A 255 10.69 -0.26 19.36
C ASP A 255 9.70 -1.20 18.66
N TRP A 256 9.49 -0.96 17.36
CA TRP A 256 8.57 -1.73 16.55
C TRP A 256 9.18 -3.09 16.17
N GLU A 257 8.53 -4.17 16.57
CA GLU A 257 8.92 -5.54 16.23
C GLU A 257 7.99 -6.12 15.16
N THR A 258 8.55 -6.72 14.10
CA THR A 258 7.75 -7.55 13.18
C THR A 258 7.31 -8.83 13.89
N ILE A 259 6.00 -9.05 13.96
CA ILE A 259 5.41 -10.20 14.66
C ILE A 259 4.88 -11.25 13.69
N ILE A 260 4.37 -10.82 12.53
CA ILE A 260 3.80 -11.69 11.50
C ILE A 260 4.19 -11.12 10.14
N GLU A 261 4.68 -11.98 9.26
CA GLU A 261 4.84 -11.69 7.83
C GLU A 261 3.94 -12.65 7.05
N PHE A 262 3.08 -12.12 6.21
CA PHE A 262 2.12 -12.91 5.44
C PHE A 262 2.75 -13.39 4.13
N PRO A 263 2.95 -14.70 3.93
CA PRO A 263 3.45 -15.22 2.66
C PRO A 263 2.40 -15.20 1.54
N GLN A 264 1.11 -15.05 1.89
CA GLN A 264 0.02 -15.05 0.94
C GLN A 264 0.14 -13.89 -0.06
N GLU A 265 -0.12 -14.14 -1.33
CA GLU A 265 -0.07 -13.10 -2.36
C GLU A 265 -1.20 -12.09 -2.19
N GLU A 266 -2.36 -12.56 -1.73
CA GLU A 266 -3.60 -11.79 -1.58
C GLU A 266 -3.59 -10.83 -0.39
N ILE A 267 -2.59 -10.92 0.49
CA ILE A 267 -2.37 -9.99 1.58
C ILE A 267 -1.22 -9.08 1.18
N ASN A 268 -1.54 -7.84 0.82
CA ASN A 268 -0.58 -6.79 0.51
C ASN A 268 -1.00 -5.46 1.15
N ASN A 269 -0.03 -4.59 1.47
CA ASN A 269 -0.25 -3.25 2.04
C ASN A 269 -1.34 -3.20 3.13
N ILE A 270 -1.13 -3.94 4.22
CA ILE A 270 -2.07 -4.06 5.33
C ILE A 270 -2.40 -2.69 5.93
N SER A 271 -3.69 -2.38 6.07
CA SER A 271 -4.19 -1.13 6.65
C SER A 271 -5.51 -1.34 7.41
N ARG A 272 -6.04 -0.27 8.03
CA ARG A 272 -7.30 -0.25 8.81
C ARG A 272 -7.55 -1.49 9.67
N ILE A 273 -6.79 -1.59 10.76
CA ILE A 273 -6.88 -2.73 11.67
C ILE A 273 -7.95 -2.47 12.74
N ALA A 274 -8.81 -3.46 12.99
CA ALA A 274 -9.81 -3.45 14.04
C ALA A 274 -9.76 -4.73 14.87
N ILE A 275 -10.05 -4.61 16.16
CA ILE A 275 -10.10 -5.75 17.10
C ILE A 275 -11.48 -5.82 17.71
N SER A 276 -12.02 -7.04 17.84
CA SER A 276 -13.31 -7.28 18.47
C SER A 276 -13.31 -6.87 19.95
N PRO A 277 -14.46 -6.48 20.53
CA PRO A 277 -14.52 -6.01 21.92
C PRO A 277 -13.93 -6.97 22.97
N ASN A 278 -13.98 -8.28 22.73
CA ASN A 278 -13.40 -9.29 23.62
C ASN A 278 -11.92 -9.65 23.33
N GLY A 279 -11.28 -8.98 22.36
CA GLY A 279 -9.90 -9.21 21.97
C GLY A 279 -9.63 -10.54 21.25
N LYS A 280 -10.65 -11.26 20.77
CA LYS A 280 -10.50 -12.60 20.18
C LYS A 280 -10.53 -12.64 18.65
N ARG A 281 -10.79 -11.53 18.00
CA ARG A 281 -10.79 -11.42 16.55
C ARG A 281 -10.13 -10.13 16.10
N LEU A 282 -9.47 -10.22 14.96
CA LEU A 282 -8.82 -9.10 14.31
C LEU A 282 -9.27 -9.05 12.86
N ALA A 283 -9.66 -7.87 12.41
CA ALA A 283 -9.92 -7.59 11.01
C ALA A 283 -8.91 -6.56 10.48
N PHE A 284 -8.46 -6.72 9.25
CA PHE A 284 -7.69 -5.67 8.56
C PHE A 284 -8.07 -5.62 7.09
N VAL A 285 -7.68 -4.52 6.44
CA VAL A 285 -7.80 -4.33 5.00
C VAL A 285 -6.48 -4.67 4.34
N ALA A 286 -6.53 -5.38 3.21
CA ALA A 286 -5.38 -5.59 2.34
C ALA A 286 -5.70 -5.10 0.93
N GLU A 287 -4.70 -4.53 0.26
CA GLU A 287 -4.79 -4.19 -1.16
C GLU A 287 -4.63 -5.44 -2.02
N GLU A 288 -5.22 -5.40 -3.22
CA GLU A 288 -5.00 -6.44 -4.21
C GLU A 288 -3.51 -6.59 -4.56
N SER A 289 -3.05 -7.83 -4.76
CA SER A 289 -1.69 -8.12 -5.20
C SER A 289 -1.35 -7.36 -6.50
N PRO A 290 -0.21 -6.65 -6.57
CA PRO A 290 0.29 -6.05 -7.81
C PRO A 290 0.31 -7.04 -8.98
N ALA A 291 0.59 -8.32 -8.73
CA ALA A 291 0.60 -9.36 -9.75
C ALA A 291 -0.75 -9.54 -10.45
N LYS A 292 -1.88 -9.36 -9.74
CA LYS A 292 -3.22 -9.47 -10.35
C LYS A 292 -3.50 -8.32 -11.30
N ILE A 293 -3.07 -7.09 -10.95
CA ILE A 293 -3.18 -5.91 -11.81
C ILE A 293 -2.35 -6.12 -13.09
N ILE A 294 -1.12 -6.61 -12.97
CA ILE A 294 -0.28 -6.90 -14.15
C ILE A 294 -0.88 -8.04 -14.98
N GLN A 295 -1.42 -9.08 -14.35
CA GLN A 295 -2.07 -10.16 -15.08
C GLN A 295 -3.32 -9.69 -15.86
N LYS A 296 -4.11 -8.78 -15.28
CA LYS A 296 -5.23 -8.11 -15.95
C LYS A 296 -4.73 -7.32 -17.16
N GLN A 297 -3.67 -6.55 -17.00
CA GLN A 297 -3.04 -5.79 -18.08
C GLN A 297 -2.57 -6.69 -19.24
N VAL A 298 -1.85 -7.78 -18.97
CA VAL A 298 -1.39 -8.74 -20.00
C VAL A 298 -2.58 -9.38 -20.71
N ARG A 299 -3.61 -9.80 -19.97
CA ARG A 299 -4.82 -10.40 -20.55
C ARG A 299 -5.55 -9.40 -21.46
N SER A 300 -5.70 -8.16 -21.02
CA SER A 300 -6.35 -7.10 -21.80
C SER A 300 -5.58 -6.81 -23.09
N PHE A 301 -4.24 -6.74 -23.03
CA PHE A 301 -3.40 -6.60 -24.22
C PHE A 301 -3.62 -7.75 -25.21
N ASN A 302 -3.59 -9.00 -24.74
CA ASN A 302 -3.76 -10.19 -25.57
C ASN A 302 -5.15 -10.28 -26.20
N ASN A 303 -6.17 -9.77 -25.51
CA ASN A 303 -7.53 -9.68 -26.03
C ASN A 303 -7.75 -8.47 -26.97
N ARG A 304 -6.74 -7.60 -27.13
CA ARG A 304 -6.86 -6.30 -27.81
C ARG A 304 -7.96 -5.41 -27.22
N ASP A 305 -8.22 -5.56 -25.93
CA ASP A 305 -9.17 -4.73 -25.18
C ASP A 305 -8.44 -3.49 -24.68
N LEU A 306 -8.47 -2.44 -25.50
CA LEU A 306 -7.75 -1.20 -25.21
C LEU A 306 -8.27 -0.49 -23.95
N ASP A 307 -9.59 -0.54 -23.71
CA ASP A 307 -10.19 0.10 -22.53
C ASP A 307 -9.82 -0.64 -21.25
N ALA A 308 -9.92 -1.97 -21.25
CA ALA A 308 -9.49 -2.78 -20.12
C ALA A 308 -7.97 -2.70 -19.89
N PHE A 309 -7.17 -2.53 -20.96
CA PHE A 309 -5.72 -2.35 -20.85
C PHE A 309 -5.38 -1.01 -20.20
N VAL A 310 -5.88 0.10 -20.74
CA VAL A 310 -5.56 1.45 -20.26
C VAL A 310 -6.09 1.69 -18.84
N SER A 311 -7.22 1.07 -18.46
CA SER A 311 -7.76 1.16 -17.09
C SER A 311 -6.87 0.54 -16.01
N CYS A 312 -5.87 -0.27 -16.37
CA CYS A 312 -4.90 -0.79 -15.41
C CYS A 312 -3.84 0.25 -15.01
N PHE A 313 -3.74 1.37 -15.71
CA PHE A 313 -2.68 2.36 -15.54
C PHE A 313 -3.19 3.66 -14.90
N ALA A 314 -2.35 4.29 -14.08
CA ALA A 314 -2.64 5.60 -13.51
C ALA A 314 -2.75 6.66 -14.61
N GLU A 315 -3.56 7.71 -14.39
CA GLU A 315 -3.72 8.82 -15.34
C GLU A 315 -2.38 9.44 -15.75
N ASN A 316 -1.43 9.53 -14.82
CA ASN A 316 -0.10 10.13 -15.00
C ASN A 316 1.02 9.09 -15.19
N VAL A 317 0.69 7.84 -15.56
CA VAL A 317 1.64 6.73 -15.72
C VAL A 317 2.90 7.15 -16.45
N GLN A 318 4.07 6.81 -15.90
CA GLN A 318 5.35 7.03 -16.56
C GLN A 318 5.83 5.77 -17.29
N VAL A 319 6.05 5.89 -18.60
CA VAL A 319 6.61 4.81 -19.41
C VAL A 319 8.04 5.16 -19.82
N SER A 320 8.98 4.28 -19.48
CA SER A 320 10.41 4.53 -19.67
C SER A 320 11.13 3.32 -20.26
N ARG A 321 12.32 3.56 -20.78
CA ARG A 321 13.32 2.56 -21.08
C ARG A 321 14.36 2.58 -19.96
N PHE A 322 14.75 1.40 -19.49
CA PHE A 322 15.71 1.27 -18.39
C PHE A 322 17.05 1.96 -18.73
N PRO A 323 17.68 2.67 -17.78
CA PRO A 323 17.29 2.78 -16.37
C PRO A 323 16.17 3.79 -16.09
N ASN A 324 16.05 4.86 -16.89
CA ASN A 324 15.06 5.92 -16.66
C ASN A 324 14.81 6.83 -17.87
N GLU A 325 15.13 6.38 -19.09
CA GLU A 325 14.91 7.16 -20.31
C GLU A 325 13.40 7.26 -20.59
N LYS A 326 12.81 8.44 -20.37
CA LYS A 326 11.39 8.67 -20.58
C LYS A 326 10.99 8.41 -22.04
N MET A 327 10.07 7.49 -22.26
CA MET A 327 9.46 7.24 -23.57
C MET A 327 8.23 8.13 -23.74
N TYR A 328 7.29 8.08 -22.79
CA TYR A 328 6.11 8.94 -22.73
C TYR A 328 5.50 8.95 -21.32
N GLN A 329 4.48 9.77 -21.11
CA GLN A 329 3.74 9.84 -19.86
C GLN A 329 2.26 10.09 -20.12
N GLY A 330 1.41 9.51 -19.28
CA GLY A 330 -0.03 9.71 -19.29
C GLY A 330 -0.80 8.58 -19.98
N SER A 331 -1.95 8.24 -19.42
CA SER A 331 -2.84 7.19 -19.94
C SER A 331 -3.43 7.54 -21.31
N ASP A 332 -3.70 8.82 -21.58
CA ASP A 332 -4.12 9.30 -22.90
C ASP A 332 -3.08 8.98 -23.97
N LYS A 333 -1.80 9.25 -23.66
CA LYS A 333 -0.71 8.97 -24.61
C LYS A 333 -0.49 7.48 -24.80
N MET A 334 -0.67 6.71 -23.74
CA MET A 334 -0.67 5.25 -23.81
C MET A 334 -1.76 4.75 -24.76
N ARG A 335 -2.99 5.23 -24.60
CA ARG A 335 -4.13 4.88 -25.45
C ARG A 335 -3.82 5.13 -26.92
N GLU A 336 -3.38 6.34 -27.27
CA GLU A 336 -3.01 6.69 -28.65
C GLU A 336 -1.94 5.74 -29.23
N ASN A 337 -0.93 5.39 -28.44
CA ASN A 337 0.17 4.54 -28.88
C ASN A 337 -0.28 3.10 -29.12
N TYR A 338 -1.08 2.53 -28.21
CA TYR A 338 -1.56 1.14 -28.32
C TYR A 338 -2.70 0.99 -29.33
N GLU A 339 -3.56 2.00 -29.49
CA GLU A 339 -4.55 2.06 -30.57
C GLU A 339 -3.85 1.98 -31.93
N ARG A 340 -2.88 2.87 -32.16
CA ARG A 340 -2.06 2.85 -33.38
C ARG A 340 -1.34 1.52 -33.55
N PHE A 341 -0.79 0.94 -32.48
CA PHE A 341 -0.15 -0.37 -32.57
C PHE A 341 -1.14 -1.45 -33.05
N PHE A 342 -2.32 -1.54 -32.45
CA PHE A 342 -3.31 -2.56 -32.83
C PHE A 342 -3.88 -2.37 -34.24
N GLU A 343 -4.01 -1.13 -34.73
CA GLU A 343 -4.39 -0.84 -36.12
C GLU A 343 -3.34 -1.30 -37.13
N ASN A 344 -2.06 -1.28 -36.75
CA ASN A 344 -0.94 -1.55 -37.66
C ASN A 344 -0.43 -3.00 -37.60
N VAL A 345 -0.94 -3.84 -36.68
CA VAL A 345 -0.51 -5.23 -36.51
C VAL A 345 -1.67 -6.20 -36.67
N LYS A 346 -1.50 -7.24 -37.49
CA LYS A 346 -2.53 -8.27 -37.75
C LYS A 346 -2.73 -9.18 -36.54
N SER A 347 -1.65 -9.51 -35.84
CA SER A 347 -1.66 -10.36 -34.66
C SER A 347 -0.60 -9.91 -33.66
N SER A 348 -0.94 -9.98 -32.37
CA SER A 348 -0.07 -9.57 -31.27
C SER A 348 -0.40 -10.40 -30.03
N SER A 349 0.61 -10.92 -29.34
CA SER A 349 0.45 -11.54 -28.02
C SER A 349 1.70 -11.34 -27.17
N VAL A 350 1.52 -11.40 -25.85
CA VAL A 350 2.55 -11.41 -24.82
C VAL A 350 2.36 -12.66 -23.97
N GLU A 351 3.45 -13.40 -23.77
CA GLU A 351 3.55 -14.50 -22.82
C GLU A 351 4.52 -14.10 -21.71
N VAL A 352 4.08 -14.17 -20.46
CA VAL A 352 4.94 -13.96 -19.30
C VAL A 352 5.60 -15.28 -18.96
N VAL A 353 6.93 -15.35 -19.15
CA VAL A 353 7.72 -16.57 -18.97
C VAL A 353 8.20 -16.69 -17.52
N ASN A 354 8.56 -15.57 -16.91
CA ASN A 354 8.95 -15.47 -15.51
C ASN A 354 8.35 -14.20 -14.89
N ARG A 355 7.98 -14.29 -13.61
CA ARG A 355 7.48 -13.16 -12.83
C ARG A 355 8.20 -13.09 -11.48
N ILE A 356 8.63 -11.90 -11.10
CA ILE A 356 9.17 -11.57 -9.78
C ILE A 356 8.24 -10.53 -9.15
N VAL A 357 7.87 -10.72 -7.88
CA VAL A 357 7.01 -9.79 -7.13
C VAL A 357 7.71 -9.45 -5.81
N VAL A 358 8.04 -8.17 -5.62
CA VAL A 358 8.66 -7.65 -4.39
C VAL A 358 7.97 -6.33 -4.01
N GLY A 359 7.24 -6.35 -2.89
CA GLY A 359 6.40 -5.23 -2.47
C GLY A 359 5.42 -4.83 -3.57
N ASN A 360 5.48 -3.56 -3.99
CA ASN A 360 4.66 -3.00 -5.06
C ASN A 360 5.30 -3.08 -6.46
N THR A 361 6.45 -3.75 -6.58
CA THR A 361 7.15 -3.95 -7.86
C THR A 361 6.86 -5.33 -8.42
N VAL A 362 6.53 -5.38 -9.71
CA VAL A 362 6.42 -6.62 -10.49
C VAL A 362 7.41 -6.55 -11.64
N ILE A 363 8.16 -7.62 -11.87
CA ILE A 363 9.05 -7.75 -13.03
C ILE A 363 8.63 -8.96 -13.83
N ASP A 364 8.20 -8.74 -15.06
CA ASP A 364 7.84 -9.78 -16.00
C ASP A 364 8.91 -9.93 -17.06
N GLU A 365 9.37 -11.17 -17.25
CA GLU A 365 10.06 -11.57 -18.47
C GLU A 365 9.02 -11.95 -19.51
N GLU A 366 9.02 -11.22 -20.62
CA GLU A 366 7.99 -11.32 -21.64
C GLU A 366 8.55 -11.82 -22.97
N VAL A 367 7.90 -12.83 -23.54
CA VAL A 367 8.04 -13.19 -24.95
C VAL A 367 6.86 -12.57 -25.70
N THR A 368 7.17 -11.71 -26.66
CA THR A 368 6.17 -11.03 -27.47
C THR A 368 6.12 -11.65 -28.85
N LYS A 369 4.93 -11.71 -29.46
CA LYS A 369 4.77 -12.21 -30.83
C LYS A 369 3.94 -11.22 -31.62
N VAL A 370 4.54 -10.57 -32.61
CA VAL A 370 3.89 -9.55 -33.42
C VAL A 370 4.02 -9.89 -34.90
N ASP A 371 2.91 -10.15 -35.56
CA ASP A 371 2.85 -10.59 -36.97
C ASP A 371 3.79 -11.76 -37.28
N GLY A 372 3.85 -12.71 -36.35
CA GLY A 372 4.68 -13.91 -36.46
C GLY A 372 6.17 -13.71 -36.14
N ARG A 373 6.59 -12.52 -35.73
CA ARG A 373 7.95 -12.25 -35.24
C ARG A 373 7.98 -12.30 -33.73
N ASP A 374 8.93 -13.06 -33.21
CA ASP A 374 9.15 -13.17 -31.77
C ASP A 374 10.06 -12.04 -31.29
N GLY A 375 9.74 -11.50 -30.11
CA GLY A 375 10.53 -10.55 -29.36
C GLY A 375 10.68 -11.03 -27.92
N ARG A 376 11.68 -10.50 -27.22
CA ARG A 376 11.90 -10.76 -25.80
C ARG A 376 12.24 -9.46 -25.10
N GLN A 377 11.65 -9.23 -23.94
CA GLN A 377 11.88 -8.05 -23.12
C GLN A 377 11.64 -8.37 -21.66
N VAL A 378 12.08 -7.47 -20.78
CA VAL A 378 11.64 -7.45 -19.39
C VAL A 378 10.89 -6.16 -19.13
N ALA A 379 9.77 -6.23 -18.43
CA ALA A 379 8.99 -5.08 -18.01
C ALA A 379 8.98 -4.98 -16.48
N ILE A 380 9.43 -3.83 -15.96
CA ILE A 380 9.39 -3.49 -14.53
C ILE A 380 8.19 -2.58 -14.31
N TYR A 381 7.25 -3.02 -13.49
CA TYR A 381 6.05 -2.27 -13.11
C TYR A 381 6.16 -1.81 -11.66
N GLN A 382 5.74 -0.57 -11.40
CA GLN A 382 5.39 -0.15 -10.05
C GLN A 382 3.88 0.07 -9.96
N VAL A 383 3.27 -0.51 -8.93
CA VAL A 383 1.85 -0.35 -8.62
C VAL A 383 1.69 0.63 -7.46
N ALA A 384 0.76 1.56 -7.59
CA ALA A 384 0.37 2.45 -6.51
C ALA A 384 -1.13 2.73 -6.63
N ASN A 385 -1.83 2.73 -5.49
CA ASN A 385 -3.26 3.01 -5.43
C ASN A 385 -4.09 2.14 -6.41
N GLY A 386 -3.80 0.83 -6.47
CA GLY A 386 -4.51 -0.12 -7.34
C GLY A 386 -4.26 0.03 -8.84
N THR A 387 -3.34 0.89 -9.27
CA THR A 387 -3.01 1.12 -10.69
C THR A 387 -1.51 1.08 -10.95
N ILE A 388 -1.12 0.81 -12.19
CA ILE A 388 0.27 0.84 -12.62
C ILE A 388 0.72 2.30 -12.76
N SER A 389 1.60 2.74 -11.86
CA SER A 389 2.13 4.11 -11.81
C SER A 389 3.34 4.29 -12.73
N SER A 390 4.10 3.22 -12.98
CA SER A 390 5.17 3.22 -13.98
C SER A 390 5.38 1.86 -14.63
N MET A 391 5.86 1.90 -15.87
CA MET A 391 6.25 0.73 -16.67
C MET A 391 7.60 1.02 -17.34
N THR A 392 8.62 0.22 -17.04
CA THR A 392 9.97 0.42 -17.55
C THR A 392 10.45 -0.82 -18.30
N PHE A 393 10.79 -0.65 -19.58
CA PHE A 393 11.25 -1.76 -20.42
C PHE A 393 12.77 -1.93 -20.37
N ILE A 394 13.21 -3.18 -20.30
CA ILE A 394 14.59 -3.62 -20.55
C ILE A 394 14.56 -4.48 -21.81
N PHE A 395 15.30 -4.04 -22.83
CA PHE A 395 15.45 -4.75 -24.11
C PHE A 395 16.81 -5.46 -24.18
N PRO A 396 16.93 -6.55 -24.95
CA PRO A 396 18.18 -7.30 -25.15
C PRO A 396 19.14 -6.59 -26.13
N ASP A 397 19.26 -5.27 -26.04
CA ASP A 397 20.03 -4.44 -26.99
C ASP A 397 21.54 -4.41 -26.67
N GLY A 398 21.96 -5.11 -25.62
CA GLY A 398 23.36 -5.27 -25.24
C GLY A 398 24.08 -6.34 -26.09
N PRO A 399 25.43 -6.34 -26.10
CA PRO A 399 26.18 -7.44 -26.72
C PRO A 399 25.80 -8.76 -26.06
N LEU A 400 25.84 -9.86 -26.82
CA LEU A 400 25.81 -11.19 -26.24
C LEU A 400 27.08 -11.35 -25.39
N THR A 401 26.90 -11.67 -24.12
CA THR A 401 27.98 -11.85 -23.15
C THR A 401 27.71 -13.07 -22.28
N ASP A 402 28.73 -13.54 -21.57
CA ASP A 402 28.60 -14.57 -20.53
C ASP A 402 28.08 -13.96 -19.20
N ALA A 403 27.13 -13.01 -19.29
CA ALA A 403 26.70 -12.20 -18.14
C ALA A 403 26.22 -13.06 -16.96
N GLU A 404 25.48 -14.12 -17.25
CA GLU A 404 25.01 -15.07 -16.25
C GLU A 404 26.16 -15.75 -15.48
N SER A 405 27.22 -16.17 -16.19
CA SER A 405 28.39 -16.80 -15.56
C SER A 405 29.12 -15.81 -14.65
N ILE A 406 29.32 -14.58 -15.11
CA ILE A 406 30.03 -13.54 -14.34
C ILE A 406 29.26 -13.18 -13.07
N VAL A 407 27.93 -13.07 -13.16
CA VAL A 407 27.09 -12.80 -11.99
C VAL A 407 27.02 -14.01 -11.06
N GLN A 408 27.10 -15.23 -11.59
CA GLN A 408 27.22 -16.43 -10.76
C GLN A 408 28.56 -16.48 -10.00
N GLU A 409 29.67 -16.15 -10.65
CA GLU A 409 30.98 -16.06 -10.01
C GLU A 409 30.98 -15.01 -8.88
N GLN A 410 30.33 -13.88 -9.12
CA GLN A 410 30.14 -12.83 -8.12
C GLN A 410 29.37 -13.34 -6.90
N LEU A 411 28.25 -14.05 -7.11
CA LEU A 411 27.45 -14.62 -6.04
C LEU A 411 28.21 -15.68 -5.24
N ASP A 412 28.94 -16.55 -5.92
CA ASP A 412 29.75 -17.59 -5.28
C ASP A 412 30.84 -16.98 -4.39
N ALA A 413 31.50 -15.91 -4.86
CA ALA A 413 32.48 -15.17 -4.09
C ALA A 413 31.84 -14.42 -2.91
N TYR A 414 30.67 -13.81 -3.12
CA TYR A 414 29.89 -13.15 -2.07
C TYR A 414 29.54 -14.11 -0.93
N ASN A 415 29.02 -15.29 -1.26
CA ASN A 415 28.65 -16.32 -0.28
C ASN A 415 29.86 -16.93 0.45
N LYS A 416 31.03 -16.97 -0.21
CA LYS A 416 32.30 -17.34 0.42
C LYS A 416 32.93 -16.21 1.24
N ARG A 417 32.38 -14.99 1.15
CA ARG A 417 32.96 -13.76 1.69
C ARG A 417 34.40 -13.53 1.20
N ASP A 418 34.69 -13.96 -0.03
CA ASP A 418 35.99 -13.79 -0.67
C ASP A 418 36.03 -12.42 -1.36
N LEU A 419 36.59 -11.42 -0.68
CA LEU A 419 36.57 -10.03 -1.16
C LEU A 419 37.36 -9.83 -2.46
N ASP A 420 38.44 -10.58 -2.66
CA ASP A 420 39.27 -10.42 -3.86
C ASP A 420 38.58 -11.08 -5.06
N ALA A 421 38.12 -12.33 -4.92
CA ALA A 421 37.34 -12.98 -5.98
C ALA A 421 36.05 -12.21 -6.29
N PHE A 422 35.39 -11.64 -5.27
CA PHE A 422 34.20 -10.81 -5.45
C PHE A 422 34.51 -9.55 -6.22
N ALA A 423 35.61 -8.87 -5.92
CA ALA A 423 35.97 -7.63 -6.60
C ALA A 423 36.46 -7.87 -8.04
N ASP A 424 37.07 -9.02 -8.32
CA ASP A 424 37.57 -9.37 -9.65
C ASP A 424 36.45 -9.54 -10.69
N THR A 425 35.19 -9.73 -10.26
CA THR A 425 34.04 -9.75 -11.18
C THR A 425 33.55 -8.35 -11.58
N TYR A 426 34.06 -7.28 -10.95
CA TYR A 426 33.61 -5.90 -11.17
C TYR A 426 34.64 -5.06 -11.92
N SER A 427 34.15 -4.19 -12.79
CA SER A 427 35.01 -3.24 -13.49
C SER A 427 35.59 -2.20 -12.53
N GLN A 428 36.75 -1.63 -12.89
CA GLN A 428 37.39 -0.55 -12.12
C GLN A 428 36.44 0.64 -11.87
N GLY A 429 35.54 0.90 -12.84
CA GLY A 429 34.59 2.01 -12.84
C GLY A 429 33.21 1.71 -12.30
N ILE A 430 32.98 0.54 -11.68
CA ILE A 430 31.67 0.05 -11.20
C ILE A 430 30.80 1.15 -10.58
N GLU A 431 29.53 1.22 -11.00
CA GLU A 431 28.53 2.14 -10.48
C GLU A 431 27.37 1.37 -9.82
N LEU A 432 27.06 1.70 -8.55
CA LEU A 432 25.94 1.12 -7.82
C LEU A 432 24.81 2.15 -7.75
N TYR A 433 23.60 1.76 -8.15
CA TYR A 433 22.42 2.62 -8.22
C TYR A 433 21.30 2.09 -7.32
N GLN A 434 20.52 3.01 -6.77
CA GLN A 434 19.14 2.73 -6.37
C GLN A 434 18.23 3.02 -7.56
N TYR A 435 17.35 2.06 -7.90
CA TYR A 435 16.36 2.24 -8.95
C TYR A 435 15.49 3.50 -8.67
N PRO A 436 15.16 4.32 -9.69
CA PRO A 436 15.43 4.08 -11.10
C PRO A 436 16.85 4.44 -11.55
N ASN A 437 17.51 5.45 -10.96
CA ASN A 437 18.82 5.92 -11.44
C ASN A 437 19.64 6.72 -10.41
N LYS A 438 19.36 6.60 -9.12
CA LYS A 438 20.06 7.36 -8.08
C LYS A 438 21.41 6.69 -7.78
N LEU A 439 22.53 7.34 -8.14
CA LEU A 439 23.87 6.82 -7.87
C LEU A 439 24.13 6.76 -6.35
N ASN A 440 24.43 5.56 -5.85
CA ASN A 440 24.77 5.30 -4.44
C ASN A 440 26.29 5.26 -4.22
N SER A 441 27.03 4.55 -5.09
CA SER A 441 28.49 4.37 -4.97
C SER A 441 29.14 4.24 -6.35
N LYS A 442 30.43 4.55 -6.43
CA LYS A 442 31.22 4.43 -7.66
C LYS A 442 32.68 4.08 -7.39
N GLY A 443 33.20 3.15 -8.18
CA GLY A 443 34.61 2.74 -8.22
C GLY A 443 34.92 1.52 -7.36
N LEU A 444 35.81 0.66 -7.86
CA LEU A 444 36.14 -0.62 -7.25
C LEU A 444 36.70 -0.50 -5.83
N SER A 445 37.50 0.53 -5.56
CA SER A 445 38.04 0.79 -4.22
C SER A 445 36.96 1.03 -3.16
N LYS A 446 35.89 1.77 -3.52
CA LYS A 446 34.77 1.99 -2.60
C LYS A 446 33.96 0.73 -2.39
N LEU A 447 33.75 -0.05 -3.46
CA LEU A 447 33.09 -1.35 -3.38
C LEU A 447 33.86 -2.30 -2.45
N LYS A 448 35.19 -2.44 -2.62
CA LYS A 448 36.02 -3.25 -1.71
C LYS A 448 35.91 -2.79 -0.25
N GLN A 449 35.95 -1.48 0.01
CA GLN A 449 35.82 -0.95 1.36
C GLN A 449 34.46 -1.30 2.00
N GLN A 450 33.37 -1.12 1.24
CA GLN A 450 32.00 -1.37 1.70
C GLN A 450 31.77 -2.85 1.99
N TYR A 451 32.06 -3.72 1.01
CA TYR A 451 31.82 -5.15 1.15
C TYR A 451 32.83 -5.84 2.08
N GLY A 452 34.07 -5.36 2.17
CA GLY A 452 35.05 -5.89 3.13
C GLY A 452 34.59 -5.72 4.57
N SER A 453 34.15 -4.51 4.93
CA SER A 453 33.59 -4.24 6.27
C SER A 453 32.32 -5.07 6.54
N PHE A 454 31.49 -5.27 5.52
CA PHE A 454 30.24 -6.03 5.61
C PHE A 454 30.49 -7.54 5.78
N PHE A 455 31.43 -8.12 5.03
CA PHE A 455 31.83 -9.53 5.13
C PHE A 455 32.46 -9.87 6.48
N GLU A 456 33.28 -8.96 7.04
CA GLU A 456 33.89 -9.12 8.37
C GLU A 456 32.85 -9.11 9.49
N SER A 457 31.81 -8.27 9.35
CA SER A 457 30.79 -8.06 10.39
C SER A 457 29.59 -8.98 10.30
N THR A 458 29.46 -9.78 9.23
CA THR A 458 28.28 -10.62 8.98
C THR A 458 28.68 -12.10 8.83
N PRO A 459 28.86 -12.83 9.94
CA PRO A 459 29.39 -14.19 9.92
C PRO A 459 28.46 -15.22 9.27
N ASP A 460 27.16 -14.95 9.29
CA ASP A 460 26.08 -15.79 8.75
C ASP A 460 25.63 -15.35 7.34
N LEU A 461 26.42 -14.49 6.68
CA LEU A 461 26.08 -13.95 5.37
C LEU A 461 25.83 -15.07 4.36
N ASN A 462 24.63 -15.08 3.78
CA ASN A 462 24.28 -15.99 2.71
C ASN A 462 23.22 -15.35 1.80
N CYS A 463 23.44 -15.35 0.50
CA CYS A 463 22.50 -14.96 -0.52
C CYS A 463 22.05 -16.19 -1.30
N GLU A 464 20.73 -16.40 -1.36
CA GLU A 464 20.07 -17.39 -2.20
C GLU A 464 19.32 -16.68 -3.34
N ILE A 465 19.46 -17.19 -4.56
CA ILE A 465 18.72 -16.67 -5.71
C ILE A 465 17.37 -17.36 -5.78
N VAL A 466 16.31 -16.59 -5.51
CA VAL A 466 14.93 -17.05 -5.59
C VAL A 466 14.48 -17.17 -7.05
N ASN A 467 14.89 -16.23 -7.89
CA ASN A 467 14.60 -16.21 -9.32
C ASN A 467 15.69 -15.42 -10.06
N ARG A 468 16.02 -15.82 -11.30
CA ARG A 468 16.99 -15.15 -12.17
C ARG A 468 16.40 -14.98 -13.56
N ILE A 469 16.49 -13.75 -14.09
CA ILE A 469 16.14 -13.43 -15.48
C ILE A 469 17.40 -12.93 -16.20
N VAL A 470 17.69 -13.48 -17.37
CA VAL A 470 18.84 -13.09 -18.20
C VAL A 470 18.33 -12.44 -19.50
N ILE A 471 18.70 -11.18 -19.74
CA ILE A 471 18.29 -10.41 -20.91
C ILE A 471 19.47 -9.62 -21.51
N GLY A 472 19.98 -10.10 -22.64
CA GLY A 472 21.15 -9.52 -23.30
C GLY A 472 22.37 -9.54 -22.38
N ASN A 473 22.94 -8.37 -22.09
CA ASN A 473 24.07 -8.21 -21.19
C ASN A 473 23.68 -7.97 -19.71
N LYS A 474 22.41 -8.21 -19.36
CA LYS A 474 21.88 -7.96 -18.02
C LYS A 474 21.37 -9.22 -17.34
N VAL A 475 21.56 -9.29 -16.04
CA VAL A 475 21.03 -10.35 -15.16
C VAL A 475 20.22 -9.67 -14.06
N ILE A 476 19.02 -10.16 -13.82
CA ILE A 476 18.11 -9.66 -12.80
C ILE A 476 17.91 -10.79 -11.80
N ASP A 477 18.44 -10.60 -10.59
CA ASP A 477 18.33 -11.58 -9.52
C ASP A 477 17.33 -11.09 -8.47
N HIS A 478 16.37 -11.96 -8.13
CA HIS A 478 15.59 -11.85 -6.90
C HIS A 478 16.36 -12.58 -5.80
N GLU A 479 16.97 -11.81 -4.93
CA GLU A 479 17.90 -12.27 -3.91
C GLU A 479 17.19 -12.39 -2.56
N SER A 480 17.47 -13.46 -1.82
CA SER A 480 17.11 -13.65 -0.42
C SER A 480 18.40 -13.70 0.40
N VAL A 481 18.68 -12.62 1.13
CA VAL A 481 19.95 -12.41 1.83
C VAL A 481 19.76 -12.55 3.33
N THR A 482 20.48 -13.49 3.94
CA THR A 482 20.59 -13.68 5.38
C THR A 482 21.72 -12.82 5.93
N VAL A 483 21.40 -11.96 6.91
CA VAL A 483 22.33 -11.04 7.57
C VAL A 483 21.97 -10.97 9.04
N ASN A 484 22.87 -11.38 9.93
CA ASN A 484 22.74 -11.28 11.38
C ASN A 484 21.40 -11.82 11.91
N GLY A 485 20.99 -13.00 11.44
CA GLY A 485 19.75 -13.68 11.80
C GLY A 485 18.47 -13.13 11.14
N SER A 486 18.59 -12.10 10.31
CA SER A 486 17.48 -11.52 9.55
C SER A 486 17.56 -11.91 8.07
N VAL A 487 16.42 -12.10 7.41
CA VAL A 487 16.35 -12.39 5.97
C VAL A 487 15.71 -11.20 5.26
N PHE A 488 16.36 -10.73 4.21
CA PHE A 488 15.90 -9.62 3.38
C PHE A 488 15.73 -10.07 1.94
N LYS A 489 14.69 -9.59 1.26
CA LYS A 489 14.51 -9.80 -0.17
C LYS A 489 14.80 -8.51 -0.92
N ALA A 490 15.53 -8.62 -2.02
CA ALA A 490 15.86 -7.49 -2.89
C ALA A 490 15.94 -7.96 -4.34
N ILE A 491 15.90 -7.01 -5.28
CA ILE A 491 16.20 -7.30 -6.68
C ILE A 491 17.47 -6.55 -7.06
N ALA A 492 18.42 -7.25 -7.66
CA ALA A 492 19.65 -6.70 -8.20
C ALA A 492 19.66 -6.85 -9.74
N ILE A 493 19.81 -5.74 -10.45
CA ILE A 493 19.97 -5.70 -11.91
C ILE A 493 21.43 -5.44 -12.21
N TYR A 494 22.14 -6.47 -12.64
CA TYR A 494 23.55 -6.42 -13.05
C TYR A 494 23.66 -6.08 -14.53
N GLU A 495 24.55 -5.15 -14.89
CA GLU A 495 24.90 -4.86 -16.28
C GLU A 495 26.38 -5.20 -16.53
N VAL A 496 26.61 -6.18 -17.42
CA VAL A 496 27.95 -6.67 -17.74
C VAL A 496 28.46 -6.00 -19.01
N THR A 497 29.71 -5.52 -18.98
CA THR A 497 30.40 -4.93 -20.13
C THR A 497 31.85 -5.42 -20.13
N ASN A 498 32.35 -5.88 -21.28
CA ASN A 498 33.73 -6.38 -21.44
C ASN A 498 34.13 -7.48 -20.44
N GLY A 499 33.20 -8.36 -20.07
CA GLY A 499 33.47 -9.47 -19.14
C GLY A 499 33.44 -9.09 -17.66
N GLU A 500 33.08 -7.85 -17.32
CA GLU A 500 33.03 -7.37 -15.94
C GLU A 500 31.66 -6.73 -15.64
N ILE A 501 31.22 -6.79 -14.39
CA ILE A 501 30.04 -6.04 -13.93
C ILE A 501 30.39 -4.55 -13.88
N ALA A 502 29.71 -3.77 -14.71
CA ALA A 502 29.94 -2.33 -14.84
C ALA A 502 28.92 -1.51 -14.04
N LYS A 503 27.70 -2.02 -13.88
CA LYS A 503 26.64 -1.39 -13.08
C LYS A 503 25.84 -2.42 -12.31
N VAL A 504 25.37 -2.03 -11.13
CA VAL A 504 24.32 -2.75 -10.39
C VAL A 504 23.25 -1.76 -9.99
N THR A 505 21.98 -2.11 -10.23
CA THR A 505 20.84 -1.29 -9.80
C THR A 505 19.97 -2.11 -8.85
N PHE A 506 19.77 -1.62 -7.63
CA PHE A 506 18.97 -2.28 -6.60
C PHE A 506 17.53 -1.77 -6.59
N ILE A 507 16.57 -2.69 -6.43
CA ILE A 507 15.16 -2.42 -6.12
C ILE A 507 14.85 -3.11 -4.79
N GLN A 508 14.23 -2.37 -3.87
CA GLN A 508 13.89 -2.80 -2.52
C GLN A 508 12.40 -2.62 -2.25
#